data_AF-A0A435WRW5-F1
#
_entry.id   AF-A0A435WRW5-F1
#
_cell.length_a   1.000
_cell.length_b   1.000
_cell.length_c   1.000
_cell.angle_alpha   90.00
_cell.angle_beta   90.00
_cell.angle_gamma   90.00
#
_symmetry.space_group_name_H-M   'P 1'
#
loop_
_entity.id
_entity.type
_entity.pdbx_description
1 polymer ?
#
loop_
_entity_poly.entity_id
_entity_poly.type
_entity_poly.pdbx_seq_one_letter_code
_entity_poly.pdbx_strand_id
1 'polypeptide(L)'
;MDIHAPVVQALAAGRPVVALESTIITHGMPYPDNGAMAADVEKIITDGGAVPATIAVVGGRIKIGLSDGERESLAMTGDAMKLSRADLGFAVAQGRTGGTTVAATMIAAHMVGIKVFATGGIGGVHKG
;
A
#
# COMPACT_ATOMS: atom_id res chain seq x y z
N MET A 1 -5.15 -4.81 -12.05
CA MET A 1 -3.99 -4.54 -11.18
C MET A 1 -3.01 -3.73 -11.99
N ASP A 2 -2.44 -2.68 -11.40
CA ASP A 2 -1.47 -1.79 -12.03
C ASP A 2 -0.21 -1.76 -11.17
N ILE A 3 0.96 -1.85 -11.81
CA ILE A 3 2.25 -1.83 -11.12
C ILE A 3 2.98 -0.57 -11.56
N HIS A 4 3.41 0.25 -10.59
CA HIS A 4 4.09 1.51 -10.86
C HIS A 4 5.45 1.24 -11.55
N ALA A 5 5.82 2.05 -12.54
CA ALA A 5 6.96 1.78 -13.42
C ALA A 5 8.30 1.56 -12.67
N PRO A 6 8.67 2.33 -11.63
CA PRO A 6 9.85 2.06 -10.81
C PRO A 6 9.86 0.65 -10.18
N VAL A 7 8.70 0.14 -9.78
CA VAL A 7 8.56 -1.20 -9.19
C VAL A 7 8.75 -2.27 -10.27
N VAL A 8 8.13 -2.12 -11.44
CA VAL A 8 8.34 -3.03 -12.59
C VAL A 8 9.83 -3.10 -12.95
N GLN A 9 10.47 -1.94 -13.08
CA GLN A 9 11.91 -1.85 -13.42
C GLN A 9 12.79 -2.48 -12.34
N ALA A 10 12.48 -2.30 -11.06
CA ALA A 10 13.23 -2.89 -9.97
C ALA A 10 13.12 -4.41 -9.97
N LEU A 11 11.90 -4.94 -10.11
CA LEU A 11 11.65 -6.39 -10.18
C LEU A 11 12.36 -7.02 -11.37
N ALA A 12 12.28 -6.41 -12.56
CA ALA A 12 12.94 -6.90 -13.76
C ALA A 12 14.48 -6.90 -13.65
N ALA A 13 15.03 -5.92 -12.92
CA ALA A 13 16.47 -5.78 -12.69
C ALA A 13 16.98 -6.57 -11.46
N GLY A 14 16.11 -7.32 -10.76
CA GLY A 14 16.48 -8.02 -9.52
C GLY A 14 16.87 -7.07 -8.38
N ARG A 15 16.46 -5.80 -8.44
CA ARG A 15 16.71 -4.82 -7.38
C ARG A 15 15.73 -5.01 -6.22
N PRO A 16 16.13 -4.71 -4.97
CA PRO A 16 15.27 -4.89 -3.82
C PRO A 16 14.03 -4.00 -3.88
N VAL A 17 12.87 -4.58 -3.58
CA VAL A 17 11.58 -3.91 -3.48
C VAL A 17 10.97 -4.19 -2.11
N VAL A 18 10.48 -3.16 -1.44
CA VAL A 18 9.82 -3.27 -0.14
C VAL A 18 8.36 -2.83 -0.29
N ALA A 19 7.42 -3.76 -0.08
CA ALA A 19 6.01 -3.42 -0.02
C ALA A 19 5.71 -2.60 1.23
N LEU A 20 4.69 -1.73 1.15
CA LEU A 20 4.13 -0.95 2.25
C LEU A 20 2.60 -1.06 2.21
N GLU A 21 1.96 -1.08 3.37
CA GLU A 21 0.50 -1.07 3.47
C GLU A 21 -0.07 0.35 3.52
N SER A 22 -1.36 0.50 3.25
CA SER A 22 -2.02 1.81 3.16
C SER A 22 -3.18 1.99 4.15
N THR A 23 -3.44 1.00 5.01
CA THR A 23 -4.39 1.20 6.13
C THR A 23 -3.86 2.22 7.12
N ILE A 24 -2.56 2.23 7.41
CA ILE A 24 -1.92 3.25 8.25
C ILE A 24 -2.14 4.68 7.69
N ILE A 25 -2.18 4.83 6.37
CA ILE A 25 -2.43 6.11 5.68
C ILE A 25 -3.90 6.53 5.82
N THR A 26 -4.83 5.59 5.63
CA THR A 26 -6.27 5.90 5.53
C THR A 26 -7.02 5.85 6.87
N HIS A 27 -6.52 5.08 7.85
CA HIS A 27 -7.19 4.79 9.12
C HIS A 27 -6.27 4.89 10.34
N GLY A 28 -4.95 4.97 10.14
CA GLY A 28 -3.99 4.93 11.24
C GLY A 28 -3.58 6.30 11.77
N MET A 29 -3.65 7.34 10.93
CA MET A 29 -3.18 8.69 11.25
C MET A 29 -4.10 9.74 10.61
N PRO A 30 -4.27 10.93 11.23
CA PRO A 30 -5.01 12.02 10.64
C PRO A 30 -4.23 12.68 9.49
N TYR A 31 -4.94 13.36 8.59
CA TYR A 31 -4.32 14.28 7.64
C TYR A 31 -3.90 15.58 8.36
N PRO A 32 -2.73 16.17 8.06
CA PRO A 32 -1.77 15.82 7.00
C PRO A 32 -0.70 14.78 7.37
N ASP A 33 -0.62 14.38 8.64
CA ASP A 33 0.44 13.53 9.18
C ASP A 33 0.52 12.16 8.48
N ASN A 34 -0.63 11.61 8.07
CA ASN A 34 -0.70 10.38 7.29
C ASN A 34 0.05 10.43 5.95
N GLY A 35 -0.10 11.53 5.20
CA GLY A 35 0.54 11.77 3.91
C GLY A 35 2.04 12.06 4.07
N ALA A 36 2.40 12.85 5.09
CA ALA A 36 3.79 13.13 5.43
C ALA A 36 4.53 11.85 5.83
N MET A 37 3.96 11.06 6.76
CA MET A 37 4.53 9.79 7.17
C MET A 37 4.70 8.82 5.99
N ALA A 38 3.71 8.73 5.09
CA ALA A 38 3.81 7.88 3.92
C ALA A 38 4.98 8.29 3.00
N ALA A 39 5.16 9.60 2.77
CA ALA A 39 6.29 10.13 2.00
C ALA A 39 7.63 9.80 2.66
N ASP A 40 7.74 10.02 3.97
CA ASP A 40 8.96 9.84 4.72
C ASP A 40 9.40 8.37 4.74
N VAL A 41 8.46 7.44 4.90
CA VAL A 41 8.77 6.00 4.86
C VAL A 41 9.22 5.55 3.46
N GLU A 42 8.58 6.03 2.39
CA GLU A 42 9.03 5.75 1.02
C GLU A 42 10.45 6.30 0.77
N LYS A 43 10.73 7.50 1.32
CA LYS A 43 12.05 8.10 1.25
C LYS A 43 13.11 7.29 2.00
N ILE A 44 12.82 6.82 3.22
CA ILE A 44 13.74 5.98 4.00
C ILE A 44 14.12 4.70 3.23
N ILE A 45 13.15 4.04 2.59
CA ILE A 45 13.41 2.85 1.77
C ILE A 45 14.29 3.19 0.55
N THR A 46 14.00 4.32 -0.10
CA THR A 46 14.77 4.80 -1.26
C THR A 46 16.21 5.14 -0.87
N ASP A 47 16.41 5.85 0.23
CA ASP A 47 17.73 6.19 0.78
C ASP A 47 18.51 4.92 1.20
N GLY A 48 17.79 3.87 1.62
CA GLY A 48 18.33 2.54 1.90
C GLY A 48 18.67 1.71 0.64
N GLY A 49 18.48 2.25 -0.57
CA GLY A 49 18.82 1.61 -1.84
C GLY A 49 17.78 0.63 -2.38
N ALA A 50 16.56 0.61 -1.81
CA ALA A 50 15.46 -0.22 -2.28
C ALA A 50 14.34 0.62 -2.92
N VAL A 51 13.45 -0.01 -3.67
CA VAL A 51 12.29 0.66 -4.25
C VAL A 51 11.05 0.43 -3.37
N PRO A 52 10.40 1.48 -2.86
CA PRO A 52 9.16 1.32 -2.11
C PRO A 52 8.00 0.98 -3.04
N ALA A 53 7.07 0.15 -2.55
CA ALA A 53 5.85 -0.19 -3.23
C ALA A 53 4.66 -0.08 -2.25
N THR A 54 4.15 1.13 -2.03
CA THR A 54 2.89 1.33 -1.31
C THR A 54 1.74 0.71 -2.09
N ILE A 55 0.98 -0.17 -1.44
CA ILE A 55 -0.11 -0.92 -2.05
C ILE A 55 -1.43 -0.37 -1.54
N ALA A 56 -2.37 -0.13 -2.45
CA ALA A 56 -3.74 0.29 -2.16
C ALA A 56 -4.70 -0.19 -3.24
N VAL A 57 -6.01 -0.03 -3.01
CA VAL A 57 -7.01 -0.08 -4.08
C VAL A 57 -7.45 1.35 -4.38
N VAL A 58 -7.33 1.78 -5.64
CA VAL A 58 -7.72 3.12 -6.11
C VAL A 58 -8.68 2.96 -7.28
N GLY A 59 -9.92 3.41 -7.11
CA GLY A 59 -10.95 3.29 -8.16
C GLY A 59 -11.17 1.84 -8.64
N GLY A 60 -11.14 0.87 -7.72
CA GLY A 60 -11.25 -0.57 -8.04
C GLY A 60 -10.00 -1.19 -8.66
N ARG A 61 -8.89 -0.45 -8.79
CA ARG A 61 -7.62 -1.00 -9.26
C ARG A 61 -6.71 -1.27 -8.08
N ILE A 62 -6.25 -2.51 -7.93
CA ILE A 62 -5.11 -2.83 -7.05
C ILE A 62 -3.87 -2.17 -7.65
N LYS A 63 -3.27 -1.23 -6.92
CA LYS A 63 -2.06 -0.50 -7.26
C LYS A 63 -0.88 -1.07 -6.47
N ILE A 64 0.23 -1.35 -7.17
CA ILE A 64 1.49 -1.78 -6.55
C ILE A 64 2.54 -0.69 -6.77
N GLY A 65 2.83 0.06 -5.72
CA GLY A 65 3.47 1.37 -5.81
C GLY A 65 2.45 2.43 -6.20
N LEU A 66 2.54 3.59 -5.55
CA LEU A 66 1.75 4.78 -5.86
C LEU A 66 2.67 5.87 -6.40
N SER A 67 2.13 6.71 -7.27
CA SER A 67 2.72 8.03 -7.53
C SER A 67 2.48 8.97 -6.34
N ASP A 68 3.22 10.08 -6.27
CA ASP A 68 3.03 11.10 -5.23
C ASP A 68 1.60 11.63 -5.19
N GLY A 69 1.00 11.91 -6.36
CA GLY A 69 -0.37 12.39 -6.45
C GLY A 69 -1.41 11.34 -6.02
N GLU A 70 -1.19 10.06 -6.33
CA GLU A 70 -2.06 8.98 -5.84
C GLU A 70 -1.94 8.80 -4.33
N ARG A 71 -0.72 8.89 -3.78
CA ARG A 71 -0.45 8.79 -2.34
C ARG A 71 -1.09 9.97 -1.59
N GLU A 72 -0.96 11.18 -2.09
CA GLU A 72 -1.60 12.38 -1.53
C GLU A 72 -3.12 12.29 -1.59
N SER A 73 -3.68 11.90 -2.75
CA SER A 73 -5.12 11.69 -2.92
C SER A 73 -5.66 10.64 -1.95
N LEU A 74 -4.93 9.53 -1.74
CA LEU A 74 -5.31 8.50 -0.79
C LEU A 74 -5.33 9.01 0.66
N ALA A 75 -4.36 9.84 1.04
CA ALA A 75 -4.27 10.44 2.37
C ALA A 75 -5.43 11.42 2.68
N MET A 76 -6.00 12.04 1.64
CA MET A 76 -7.16 12.93 1.76
C MET A 76 -8.51 12.21 1.60
N THR A 77 -8.52 10.91 1.29
CA THR A 77 -9.76 10.16 1.05
C THR A 77 -10.49 9.87 2.36
N GLY A 78 -11.56 10.62 2.64
CA GLY A 78 -12.32 10.51 3.89
C GLY A 78 -13.20 9.26 4.05
N ASP A 79 -13.62 8.63 2.94
CA ASP A 79 -14.48 7.43 2.95
C ASP A 79 -13.77 6.16 2.43
N ALA A 80 -12.44 6.13 2.56
CA ALA A 80 -11.63 5.01 2.13
C ALA A 80 -12.05 3.73 2.86
N MET A 81 -12.24 2.63 2.12
CA MET A 81 -12.50 1.34 2.74
C MET A 81 -11.24 0.81 3.42
N LYS A 82 -11.38 0.17 4.58
CA LYS A 82 -10.32 -0.66 5.18
C LYS A 82 -10.39 -2.06 4.58
N LEU A 83 -9.39 -2.46 3.80
CA LEU A 83 -9.45 -3.66 2.96
C LEU A 83 -8.61 -4.79 3.53
N SER A 84 -9.28 -5.84 4.01
CA SER A 84 -8.70 -7.15 4.28
C SER A 84 -8.94 -8.11 3.11
N ARG A 85 -8.57 -9.38 3.27
CA ARG A 85 -8.70 -10.41 2.25
C ARG A 85 -10.14 -10.53 1.72
N ALA A 86 -11.14 -10.47 2.60
CA ALA A 86 -12.54 -10.63 2.24
C ALA A 86 -13.08 -9.43 1.43
N ASP A 87 -12.47 -8.25 1.59
CA ASP A 87 -12.97 -6.99 1.03
C ASP A 87 -12.42 -6.71 -0.37
N LEU A 88 -11.25 -7.27 -0.71
CA LEU A 88 -10.54 -6.99 -1.97
C LEU A 88 -11.41 -7.24 -3.20
N GLY A 89 -12.12 -8.38 -3.25
CA GLY A 89 -12.96 -8.73 -4.39
C GLY A 89 -14.10 -7.73 -4.61
N PHE A 90 -14.76 -7.33 -3.53
CA PHE A 90 -15.83 -6.33 -3.56
C PHE A 90 -15.31 -4.96 -3.98
N ALA A 91 -14.21 -4.49 -3.38
CA ALA A 91 -13.66 -3.17 -3.67
C ALA A 91 -13.24 -3.03 -5.13
N VAL A 92 -12.61 -4.08 -5.69
CA VAL A 92 -12.24 -4.14 -7.11
C VAL A 92 -13.48 -4.12 -8.01
N ALA A 93 -14.47 -4.97 -7.73
CA ALA A 93 -15.67 -5.09 -8.56
C ALA A 93 -16.53 -3.82 -8.55
N GLN A 94 -16.55 -3.07 -7.44
CA GLN A 94 -17.37 -1.88 -7.25
C GLN A 94 -16.63 -0.57 -7.52
N GLY A 95 -15.39 -0.60 -8.00
CA GLY A 95 -14.65 0.64 -8.26
C GLY A 95 -14.30 1.43 -7.00
N ARG A 96 -14.25 0.79 -5.82
CA ARG A 96 -14.01 1.47 -4.54
C ARG A 96 -12.54 1.83 -4.36
N THR A 97 -12.28 2.84 -3.54
CA THR A 97 -10.94 3.19 -3.04
C THR A 97 -10.80 2.74 -1.59
N GLY A 98 -9.64 2.24 -1.22
CA GLY A 98 -9.39 1.78 0.14
C GLY A 98 -7.94 1.44 0.43
N GLY A 99 -7.58 1.59 1.70
CA GLY A 99 -6.29 1.17 2.22
C GLY A 99 -6.25 -0.33 2.44
N THR A 100 -5.19 -0.99 1.98
CA THR A 100 -4.99 -2.43 2.23
C THR A 100 -4.37 -2.64 3.59
N THR A 101 -4.95 -3.56 4.36
CA THR A 101 -4.37 -4.05 5.62
C THR A 101 -3.16 -4.95 5.34
N VAL A 102 -2.41 -5.32 6.38
CA VAL A 102 -1.35 -6.34 6.31
C VAL A 102 -1.75 -7.55 5.46
N ALA A 103 -2.93 -8.14 5.69
CA ALA A 103 -3.37 -9.34 4.96
C ALA A 103 -3.56 -9.08 3.46
N ALA A 104 -4.22 -7.99 3.09
CA ALA A 104 -4.46 -7.64 1.69
C ALA A 104 -3.17 -7.22 0.97
N THR A 105 -2.30 -6.47 1.65
CA THR A 105 -0.98 -6.05 1.16
C THR A 105 -0.10 -7.26 0.86
N MET A 106 -0.05 -8.25 1.75
CA MET A 106 0.71 -9.49 1.52
C MET A 106 0.23 -10.26 0.29
N ILE A 107 -1.10 -10.36 0.08
CA ILE A 107 -1.67 -11.02 -1.11
C ILE A 107 -1.20 -10.32 -2.38
N ALA A 108 -1.38 -9.00 -2.44
CA ALA A 108 -1.03 -8.20 -3.62
C ALA A 108 0.48 -8.17 -3.91
N ALA A 109 1.31 -8.03 -2.87
CA ALA A 109 2.77 -8.09 -2.99
C ALA A 109 3.25 -9.47 -3.50
N HIS A 110 2.67 -10.55 -2.98
CA HIS A 110 3.03 -11.91 -3.39
C HIS A 110 2.72 -12.16 -4.88
N MET A 111 1.59 -11.64 -5.39
CA MET A 111 1.19 -11.78 -6.79
C MET A 111 2.18 -11.19 -7.79
N VAL A 112 2.98 -10.21 -7.37
CA VAL A 112 4.02 -9.58 -8.23
C VAL A 112 5.44 -9.99 -7.85
N GLY A 113 5.59 -10.95 -6.94
CA GLY A 113 6.89 -11.48 -6.55
C GLY A 113 7.67 -10.66 -5.52
N ILE A 114 7.07 -9.63 -4.90
CA ILE A 114 7.71 -8.90 -3.78
C ILE A 114 7.72 -9.80 -2.54
N LYS A 115 8.90 -9.96 -1.92
CA LYS A 115 9.11 -10.88 -0.79
C LYS A 115 9.32 -10.19 0.56
N VAL A 116 9.48 -8.87 0.57
CA VAL A 116 9.71 -8.07 1.78
C VAL A 116 8.59 -7.04 1.90
N PHE A 117 8.01 -6.93 3.10
CA PHE A 117 6.93 -6.02 3.43
C PHE A 117 7.19 -5.40 4.81
N ALA A 118 7.22 -4.07 4.87
CA ALA A 118 7.36 -3.32 6.12
C ALA A 118 6.01 -2.72 6.57
N THR A 119 5.70 -2.83 7.86
CA THR A 119 4.51 -2.25 8.50
C THR A 119 4.83 -1.85 9.94
N GLY A 120 3.99 -1.01 10.56
CA GLY A 120 4.13 -0.65 11.97
C GLY A 120 3.81 -1.80 12.94
N GLY A 121 2.80 -2.62 12.62
CA GLY A 121 2.40 -3.75 13.45
C GLY A 121 1.43 -4.67 12.74
N ILE A 122 1.41 -5.95 13.14
CA ILE A 122 0.50 -6.95 12.59
C ILE A 122 -0.78 -7.03 13.42
N GLY A 123 -1.89 -7.39 12.77
CA GLY A 123 -3.10 -7.82 13.47
C GLY A 123 -2.87 -9.10 14.26
N GLY A 124 -3.76 -9.40 15.19
CA GLY A 124 -3.66 -10.58 16.05
C GLY A 124 -4.96 -10.88 16.78
N VAL A 125 -4.90 -11.84 17.69
CA VAL A 125 -6.02 -12.18 18.57
C VAL A 125 -6.30 -11.00 19.52
N HIS A 126 -7.55 -10.52 19.54
CA HIS A 126 -7.95 -9.43 20.43
C HIS A 126 -8.08 -9.93 21.87
N LYS A 127 -7.96 -9.00 22.83
CA LYS A 127 -8.38 -9.25 24.21
C LYS A 127 -9.91 -9.18 24.23
N GLY A 128 -10.54 -10.24 24.72
CA GLY A 128 -11.98 -10.53 24.62
C GLY A 128 -12.90 -9.35 24.85
#